data_AF-A0A944GQW9-F1
#
_entry.id   AF-A0A944GQW9-F1
#
_cell.length_a   1.000
_cell.length_b   1.000
_cell.length_c   1.000
_cell.angle_alpha   90.00
_cell.angle_beta   90.00
_cell.angle_gamma   90.00
#
_symmetry.space_group_name_H-M   'P 1'
#
loop_
_entity.id
_entity.type
_entity.pdbx_description
1 polymer ?
#
loop_
_entity_poly.entity_id
_entity_poly.type
_entity_poly.pdbx_seq_one_letter_code
_entity_poly.pdbx_strand_id
1 'polypeptide(L)'
;MNVQQEKLLDFLAEGAGQLRIPVFQRPYSWGVDQCGELWRDVCRAGKGSLQHFAGPLICMPAEGGARYIVDGQQRLITVSLLIMA
;
A
#
# COMPACT_ATOMS: atom_id res chain seq x y z
N MET A 1 -8.70 -15.99 -8.63
CA MET A 1 -8.26 -14.71 -8.05
C MET A 1 -8.69 -14.72 -6.58
N ASN A 2 -7.74 -14.69 -5.64
CA ASN A 2 -8.05 -14.64 -4.21
C ASN A 2 -8.15 -13.17 -3.77
N VAL A 3 -9.21 -12.79 -3.06
CA VAL A 3 -9.44 -11.43 -2.59
C VAL A 3 -9.66 -11.49 -1.09
N GLN A 4 -8.86 -10.73 -0.35
CA GLN A 4 -8.92 -10.67 1.10
C GLN A 4 -8.89 -9.21 1.53
N GLN A 5 -9.62 -8.90 2.61
CA GLN A 5 -9.60 -7.60 3.25
C GLN A 5 -8.78 -7.70 4.53
N GLU A 6 -7.72 -6.90 4.62
CA GLU A 6 -6.81 -6.86 5.75
C GLU A 6 -6.55 -5.41 6.16
N LYS A 7 -6.21 -5.19 7.43
CA LYS A 7 -5.75 -3.86 7.85
C LYS A 7 -4.36 -3.62 7.26
N LEU A 8 -4.14 -2.40 6.79
CA LEU A 8 -2.89 -2.05 6.10
C LEU A 8 -1.64 -2.26 6.98
N LEU A 9 -1.73 -1.97 8.27
CA LEU A 9 -0.62 -2.16 9.21
C LEU A 9 -0.33 -3.64 9.44
N ASP A 10 -1.35 -4.47 9.64
CA ASP A 10 -1.21 -5.92 9.81
C ASP A 10 -0.61 -6.55 8.54
N PHE A 11 -1.06 -6.09 7.37
CA PHE A 11 -0.49 -6.48 6.07
C PHE A 11 1.00 -6.12 5.99
N LEU A 12 1.39 -4.88 6.32
CA LEU A 12 2.78 -4.44 6.25
C LEU A 12 3.70 -5.12 7.28
N ALA A 13 3.18 -5.43 8.48
CA ALA A 13 3.96 -6.01 9.58
C ALA A 13 4.19 -7.52 9.41
N GLU A 14 3.14 -8.27 9.05
CA GLU A 14 3.17 -9.74 9.09
C GLU A 14 2.62 -10.36 7.80
N GLY A 15 1.59 -9.75 7.20
CA GLY A 15 0.87 -10.34 6.08
C GLY A 15 1.61 -10.32 4.74
N ALA A 16 2.51 -9.36 4.52
CA ALA A 16 3.05 -9.02 3.21
C ALA A 16 4.21 -9.92 2.74
N GLY A 17 5.01 -10.46 3.66
CA GLY A 17 6.31 -11.06 3.31
C GLY A 17 7.22 -10.07 2.59
N GLN A 18 8.15 -10.56 1.77
CA GLN A 18 8.96 -9.68 0.93
C GLN A 18 8.13 -9.16 -0.26
N LEU A 19 7.89 -7.85 -0.32
CA LEU A 19 7.27 -7.19 -1.46
C LEU A 19 8.32 -6.76 -2.48
N ARG A 20 8.06 -7.02 -3.76
CA ARG A 20 8.95 -6.69 -4.87
C ARG A 20 8.21 -5.85 -5.90
N ILE A 21 8.87 -4.81 -6.41
CA ILE A 21 8.37 -4.02 -7.54
C ILE A 21 9.02 -4.60 -8.80
N PRO A 22 8.24 -5.17 -9.73
CA PRO A 22 8.80 -5.74 -10.95
C PRO A 22 9.28 -4.64 -11.91
N VAL A 23 10.29 -4.95 -12.73
CA VAL A 23 11.00 -3.99 -13.59
C VAL A 23 10.11 -3.27 -14.62
N PHE A 24 8.96 -3.84 -14.98
CA PHE A 24 8.02 -3.24 -15.92
C PHE A 24 7.08 -2.21 -15.27
N GLN A 25 7.12 -2.05 -13.95
CA GLN A 25 6.34 -1.01 -13.27
C GLN A 25 6.98 0.36 -13.41
N ARG A 26 6.13 1.39 -13.35
CA ARG A 26 6.61 2.77 -13.38
C ARG A 26 7.36 3.11 -12.08
N PRO A 27 8.36 4.02 -12.13
CA PRO A 27 8.98 4.60 -10.94
C PRO A 27 7.96 5.28 -10.02
N TYR A 28 8.35 5.52 -8.77
CA TYR A 28 7.57 6.39 -7.90
C TYR A 28 7.43 7.78 -8.51
N SER A 29 6.20 8.29 -8.61
CA SER A 29 5.88 9.52 -9.35
C SER A 29 4.80 10.37 -8.68
N TRP A 30 4.36 10.01 -7.48
CA TRP A 30 3.47 10.86 -6.70
C TRP A 30 4.23 12.09 -6.18
N GLY A 31 3.70 13.27 -6.52
CA GLY A 31 4.12 14.56 -6.01
C GLY A 31 3.27 15.00 -4.81
N VAL A 32 3.40 16.28 -4.46
CA VAL A 32 2.80 16.87 -3.26
C VAL A 32 1.28 16.72 -3.24
N ASP A 33 0.60 16.90 -4.37
CA ASP A 33 -0.86 16.86 -4.43
C ASP A 33 -1.40 15.47 -4.07
N GLN A 34 -0.87 14.41 -4.68
CA GLN A 34 -1.30 13.04 -4.38
C GLN A 34 -0.94 12.62 -2.96
N CYS A 35 0.26 13.00 -2.49
CA CYS A 35 0.67 12.75 -1.10
C CYS A 35 -0.25 13.49 -0.10
N GLY A 36 -0.65 14.72 -0.42
CA GLY A 36 -1.55 15.52 0.40
C GLY A 36 -2.97 14.94 0.45
N GLU A 37 -3.47 14.39 -0.65
CA GLU A 37 -4.72 13.64 -0.67
C GLU A 37 -4.66 12.41 0.23
N LEU A 38 -3.64 11.56 0.05
CA LEU A 38 -3.46 10.38 0.90
C LEU A 38 -3.37 10.76 2.38
N TRP A 39 -2.61 11.82 2.71
CA TRP A 39 -2.48 12.30 4.08
C TRP A 39 -3.81 12.77 4.68
N ARG A 40 -4.62 13.50 3.91
CA ARG A 40 -5.96 13.91 4.33
C ARG A 40 -6.86 12.71 4.60
N ASP A 41 -6.77 11.67 3.79
CA ASP A 41 -7.54 10.45 3.97
C ASP A 41 -7.11 9.68 5.22
N VAL A 42 -5.80 9.57 5.48
CA VAL A 42 -5.25 9.02 6.73
C VAL A 42 -5.74 9.84 7.95
N CYS A 43 -5.66 11.17 7.90
CA CYS A 43 -6.14 12.03 8.98
C CYS A 43 -7.65 11.85 9.23
N ARG A 44 -8.43 11.69 8.16
CA ARG A 44 -9.89 11.48 8.24
C ARG A 44 -10.20 10.12 8.86
N ALA A 45 -9.48 9.08 8.45
CA ALA A 45 -9.58 7.74 9.01
C ALA A 45 -9.27 7.74 10.52
N GLY A 46 -8.28 8.51 10.96
CA GLY A 46 -7.91 8.61 12.38
C GLY A 46 -8.87 9.43 13.25
N LYS A 47 -9.70 10.29 12.66
CA LYS A 47 -10.69 11.13 13.38
C LYS A 47 -12.07 10.50 13.47
N GLY A 48 -12.38 9.54 12.59
CA GLY A 48 -13.66 8.85 12.54
C GLY A 48 -13.69 7.56 13.36
N SER A 49 -14.89 7.07 13.65
CA SER A 49 -15.11 5.72 14.20
C SER A 49 -15.26 4.65 13.11
N LEU A 50 -15.34 5.04 11.85
CA LEU A 50 -15.52 4.15 10.70
C LEU A 50 -14.18 3.84 10.04
N GLN A 51 -14.00 2.57 9.63
CA GLN A 51 -12.83 2.14 8.88
C GLN A 51 -12.78 2.84 7.52
N HIS A 52 -11.59 3.30 7.13
CA HIS A 52 -11.35 3.87 5.81
C HIS A 52 -10.83 2.80 4.85
N PHE A 53 -11.41 2.72 3.66
CA PHE A 53 -10.92 1.84 2.60
C PHE A 53 -9.78 2.52 1.84
N ALA A 54 -8.54 2.09 2.10
CA ALA A 54 -7.35 2.65 1.46
C ALA A 54 -7.22 2.31 -0.04
N GLY A 55 -8.10 1.48 -0.60
CA GLY A 55 -8.04 1.03 -1.99
C GLY A 55 -7.41 -0.36 -2.16
N PRO A 56 -7.62 -1.02 -3.31
CA PRO A 56 -7.13 -2.36 -3.57
C PRO A 56 -5.62 -2.39 -3.80
N LEU A 57 -4.94 -3.42 -3.29
CA LEU A 57 -3.55 -3.74 -3.62
C LEU A 57 -3.57 -5.03 -4.45
N ILE A 58 -3.02 -4.99 -5.67
CA ILE A 58 -2.98 -6.17 -6.54
C ILE A 58 -1.56 -6.73 -6.51
N CYS A 59 -1.44 -7.98 -6.06
CA CYS A 59 -0.17 -8.69 -5.94
C CYS A 59 -0.20 -10.00 -6.72
N MET A 60 0.96 -10.41 -7.24
CA MET A 60 1.18 -11.73 -7.82
C MET A 60 2.21 -12.49 -7.00
N PRO A 61 2.07 -13.82 -6.83
CA PRO A 61 3.11 -14.63 -6.23
C PRO A 61 4.45 -14.49 -6.98
N ALA A 62 5.54 -14.47 -6.22
CA ALA A 62 6.91 -14.53 -6.74
C ALA A 62 7.66 -15.72 -6.10
N GLU A 63 8.87 -15.99 -6.58
CA GLU A 63 9.72 -17.02 -6.01
C GLU A 63 10.13 -16.72 -4.56
N GLY A 64 10.27 -17.77 -3.75
CA GLY A 64 10.74 -17.66 -2.36
C GLY A 64 9.74 -17.03 -1.40
N GLY A 65 8.44 -17.09 -1.70
CA GLY A 65 7.38 -16.53 -0.83
C GLY A 65 7.25 -15.01 -0.91
N ALA A 66 7.99 -14.37 -1.81
CA ALA A 66 7.83 -12.96 -2.13
C ALA A 66 6.56 -12.71 -2.95
N ARG A 67 6.14 -11.44 -3.05
CA ARG A 67 5.02 -11.02 -3.91
C ARG A 67 5.39 -9.82 -4.76
N TYR A 68 5.05 -9.88 -6.05
CA TYR A 68 5.18 -8.73 -6.96
C TYR A 68 3.97 -7.81 -6.83
N ILE A 69 4.20 -6.52 -6.62
CA ILE A 69 3.14 -5.51 -6.63
C ILE A 69 2.84 -5.14 -8.09
N VAL A 70 1.58 -5.30 -8.50
CA VAL A 70 1.09 -5.00 -9.86
C VAL A 70 0.28 -3.71 -9.90
N ASP A 71 -0.46 -3.42 -8.83
CA ASP A 71 -1.21 -2.18 -8.68
C ASP A 71 -1.25 -1.76 -7.20
N GLY A 72 -1.44 -0.46 -6.95
CA GLY A 72 -1.38 0.15 -5.62
C GLY A 72 0.03 0.49 -5.14
N GLN A 73 1.06 0.31 -5.98
CA GLN A 73 2.47 0.55 -5.64
C GLN A 73 2.73 1.94 -5.05
N GLN A 74 2.26 3.01 -5.70
CA GLN A 74 2.55 4.39 -5.29
C GLN A 74 2.03 4.66 -3.88
N ARG A 75 0.75 4.31 -3.63
CA ARG A 75 0.11 4.43 -2.32
C ARG A 75 0.86 3.64 -1.26
N LEU A 76 1.23 2.38 -1.56
CA LEU A 76 1.94 1.55 -0.61
C LEU A 76 3.30 2.15 -0.22
N ILE A 77 4.09 2.59 -1.22
CA ILE A 77 5.37 3.25 -0.99
C ILE A 77 5.17 4.51 -0.13
N THR A 78 4.20 5.37 -0.46
CA THR A 78 3.95 6.60 0.33
C THR A 78 3.57 6.27 1.78
N VAL A 79 2.72 5.27 2.01
CA VAL A 79 2.38 4.86 3.39
C VAL A 79 3.60 4.29 4.11
N SER A 80 4.41 3.45 3.46
CA SER A 80 5.65 2.93 4.06
C SER A 80 6.61 4.05 4.44
N LEU A 81 6.76 5.07 3.60
CA LEU A 81 7.57 6.26 3.90
C LEU A 81 7.02 7.04 5.10
N LEU A 82 5.69 7.22 5.17
CA LEU A 82 5.05 7.90 6.30
C LEU A 82 5.23 7.16 7.63
N ILE A 83 5.28 5.83 7.62
CA ILE A 83 5.52 5.01 8.82
C ILE A 83 6.98 5.07 9.27
N MET A 84 7.93 5.25 8.33
CA MET A 84 9.36 5.31 8.64
C MET A 84 9.83 6.69 9.14
N ALA A 85 9.08 7.76 8.85
CA ALA A 85 9.42 9.13 9.23
C ALA A 85 9.27 9.38 10.73
#